data_AF-A0A966V513-F1
#
_entry.id   AF-A0A966V513-F1
#
_cell.length_a   1.000
_cell.length_b   1.000
_cell.length_c   1.000
_cell.angle_alpha   90.00
_cell.angle_beta   90.00
_cell.angle_gamma   90.00
#
_symmetry.space_group_name_H-M   'P 1'
#
loop_
_entity.id
_entity.type
_entity.pdbx_description
1 polymer ?
#
loop_
_entity_poly.entity_id
_entity_poly.type
_entity_poly.pdbx_seq_one_letter_code
_entity_poly.pdbx_strand_id
1 'polypeptide(L)' 'APKDWDMAAPEAVLLAAGGAFSHADGRPLSYNDGDIRQAGCLIASHGPSHGELCAKAAAAMAAIDPGFAV' A
#
# COMPACT_ATOMS: atom_id res chain seq x y z
N ALA A 1 9.48 9.03 3.63
CA ALA A 1 8.21 8.31 3.44
C ALA A 1 7.28 9.18 2.59
N PRO A 2 6.51 8.58 1.68
CA PRO A 2 5.41 9.26 1.00
C PRO A 2 4.45 9.87 2.03
N LYS A 3 3.74 10.91 1.61
CA LYS A 3 2.73 11.58 2.43
C LYS A 3 1.37 11.46 1.77
N ASP A 4 0.33 11.87 2.49
CA ASP A 4 -1.06 11.84 2.01
C ASP A 4 -1.22 12.41 0.59
N TRP A 5 -0.62 13.57 0.31
CA TRP A 5 -0.72 14.20 -1.00
C TRP A 5 0.05 13.47 -2.12
N ASP A 6 0.99 12.58 -1.77
CA ASP A 6 1.66 11.73 -2.75
C ASP A 6 0.76 10.56 -3.18
N MET A 7 -0.14 10.08 -2.31
CA MET A 7 -0.96 8.89 -2.53
C MET A 7 -2.42 9.18 -2.87
N ALA A 8 -3.01 10.28 -2.39
CA ALA A 8 -4.45 10.54 -2.48
C ALA A 8 -4.97 10.59 -3.92
N ALA A 9 -4.29 11.33 -4.80
CA ALA A 9 -4.69 11.43 -6.21
C ALA A 9 -4.54 10.10 -6.98
N PRO A 10 -3.38 9.41 -6.94
CA PRO A 10 -3.25 8.14 -7.65
C PRO A 10 -4.15 7.03 -7.09
N GLU A 11 -4.39 6.99 -5.78
CA GLU A 11 -5.33 6.03 -5.19
C GLU A 11 -6.75 6.24 -5.70
N ALA A 12 -7.25 7.47 -5.66
CA ALA A 12 -8.61 7.77 -6.12
C ALA A 12 -8.83 7.35 -7.59
N VAL A 13 -7.84 7.63 -8.45
CA VAL A 13 -7.88 7.23 -9.86
C VAL A 13 -7.85 5.70 -10.01
N LEU A 14 -6.98 5.02 -9.27
CA LEU A 14 -6.83 3.57 -9.35
C LEU A 14 -8.09 2.85 -8.87
N LEU A 15 -8.68 3.28 -7.74
CA LEU A 15 -9.91 2.71 -7.21
C LEU A 15 -11.09 2.94 -8.15
N ALA A 16 -11.21 4.14 -8.76
CA ALA A 16 -12.23 4.43 -9.75
C ALA A 16 -12.13 3.54 -11.01
N ALA A 17 -10.92 3.09 -11.34
CA ALA A 17 -10.67 2.13 -12.43
C ALA A 17 -10.88 0.66 -12.03
N GLY A 18 -11.32 0.37 -10.80
CA GLY A 18 -11.49 -1.00 -10.29
C GLY A 18 -10.19 -1.67 -9.81
N GLY A 19 -9.12 -0.90 -9.66
CA GLY A 19 -7.88 -1.36 -9.04
C GLY A 19 -7.96 -1.41 -7.51
N ALA A 20 -6.82 -1.68 -6.87
CA ALA A 20 -6.70 -1.77 -5.42
C ALA A 20 -5.37 -1.15 -4.97
N PHE A 21 -5.41 -0.43 -3.84
CA PHE A 21 -4.25 0.16 -3.19
C PHE A 21 -4.34 -0.09 -1.68
N SER A 22 -3.33 -0.71 -1.10
CA SER A 22 -3.27 -0.97 0.34
C SER A 22 -1.83 -1.08 0.83
N HIS A 23 -1.66 -1.21 2.14
CA HIS A 23 -0.43 -1.76 2.71
C HIS A 23 -0.30 -3.25 2.36
N ALA A 24 0.91 -3.79 2.34
CA ALA A 24 1.14 -5.20 2.03
C ALA A 24 0.55 -6.18 3.06
N ASP A 25 0.17 -5.70 4.25
CA ASP A 25 -0.63 -6.46 5.22
C ASP A 25 -2.15 -6.39 4.97
N GLY A 26 -2.57 -5.65 3.93
CA GLY A 26 -3.96 -5.46 3.51
C GLY A 26 -4.67 -4.29 4.18
N ARG A 27 -4.03 -3.54 5.09
CA ARG A 27 -4.63 -2.33 5.66
C ARG A 27 -4.83 -1.27 4.57
N PRO A 28 -5.99 -0.59 4.51
CA PRO A 28 -6.19 0.52 3.58
C PRO A 28 -5.27 1.69 3.94
N LEU A 29 -5.05 2.60 2.98
CA LEU A 29 -4.43 3.89 3.28
C LEU A 29 -5.38 4.70 4.18
N SER A 30 -4.80 5.43 5.14
CA SER A 30 -5.53 6.35 6.03
C SER A 30 -5.17 7.77 5.66
N TYR A 31 -6.13 8.69 5.72
CA TYR A 31 -5.89 10.11 5.43
C TYR A 31 -6.48 10.96 6.54
N ASN A 32 -5.91 12.15 6.74
CA ASN A 32 -6.48 13.16 7.64
C ASN A 32 -6.61 12.70 9.11
N ASP A 33 -5.71 11.84 9.59
CA ASP A 33 -5.65 11.35 10.97
C ASP A 33 -4.58 12.07 11.83
N GLY A 34 -3.98 13.14 11.30
CA GLY A 34 -2.94 13.94 11.94
C GLY A 34 -1.52 13.43 11.69
N ASP A 35 -1.34 12.15 11.31
CA ASP A 35 -0.07 11.63 10.82
C ASP A 35 -0.12 11.49 9.29
N ILE A 36 0.36 12.51 8.60
CA ILE A 36 0.35 12.56 7.13
C ILE A 36 1.28 11.55 6.44
N ARG A 37 1.95 10.66 7.18
CA ARG A 37 2.96 9.75 6.64
C ARG A 37 2.32 8.44 6.20
N GLN A 38 2.51 8.12 4.93
CA GLN A 38 2.16 6.81 4.35
C GLN A 38 3.38 5.88 4.44
N ALA A 39 3.72 5.45 5.65
CA ALA A 39 4.91 4.63 5.92
C ALA A 39 4.64 3.12 5.74
N GLY A 40 5.69 2.36 5.44
CA GLY A 40 5.62 0.90 5.27
C GLY A 40 5.55 0.46 3.81
N CYS A 41 5.13 -0.79 3.57
CA CYS A 41 5.08 -1.37 2.23
C CYS A 41 3.71 -1.10 1.59
N LEU A 42 3.65 -0.25 0.57
CA LEU A 42 2.41 0.04 -0.16
C LEU A 42 2.36 -0.73 -1.48
N ILE A 43 1.21 -1.32 -1.79
CA ILE A 43 0.98 -2.14 -2.98
C ILE A 43 -0.20 -1.55 -3.76
N ALA A 44 0.04 -1.22 -5.02
CA ALA A 44 -0.99 -0.81 -5.98
C ALA A 44 -1.13 -1.89 -7.06
N SER A 45 -2.35 -2.33 -7.37
CA SER A 45 -2.59 -3.34 -8.40
C SER A 45 -3.92 -3.15 -9.13
N HIS A 46 -4.16 -3.95 -10.17
CA HIS A 46 -5.39 -3.94 -10.96
C HIS A 46 -6.56 -4.72 -10.32
N GLY A 47 -6.45 -5.19 -9.07
CA GLY A 47 -7.57 -5.76 -8.30
C GLY A 47 -7.53 -7.27 -8.05
N PRO A 48 -7.89 -8.14 -9.03
CA PRO A 48 -8.12 -9.58 -8.84
C PRO A 48 -7.10 -10.37 -8.01
N SER A 49 -5.81 -10.07 -8.14
CA SER A 49 -4.74 -10.77 -7.43
C SER A 49 -4.07 -9.91 -6.35
N HIS A 50 -4.73 -8.84 -5.88
CA HIS A 50 -4.12 -7.91 -4.92
C HIS A 50 -3.64 -8.60 -3.63
N GLY A 51 -4.45 -9.47 -3.04
CA GLY A 51 -4.06 -10.21 -1.84
C GLY A 51 -2.84 -11.12 -2.05
N GLU A 52 -2.74 -11.77 -3.21
CA GLU A 52 -1.57 -12.60 -3.55
C GLU A 52 -0.31 -11.74 -3.73
N LEU A 53 -0.44 -10.58 -4.39
CA LEU A 53 0.65 -9.63 -4.55
C LEU A 53 1.13 -9.09 -3.19
N CYS A 54 0.20 -8.70 -2.31
CA CYS A 54 0.48 -8.29 -0.95
C CYS A 54 1.25 -9.36 -0.17
N ALA A 55 0.76 -10.61 -0.17
CA ALA A 55 1.40 -11.72 0.51
C ALA A 55 2.83 -12.00 0.00
N LYS A 56 3.03 -11.98 -1.33
CA LYS A 56 4.35 -12.19 -1.93
C LYS A 56 5.31 -11.03 -1.65
N ALA A 57 4.83 -9.79 -1.72
CA ALA A 57 5.63 -8.62 -1.41
C ALA A 57 6.05 -8.60 0.06
N ALA A 58 5.13 -8.89 0.98
CA ALA A 58 5.40 -9.03 2.40
C ALA A 58 6.47 -10.10 2.68
N ALA A 59 6.33 -11.29 2.09
CA ALA A 59 7.29 -12.38 2.25
C ALA A 59 8.66 -12.02 1.67
N ALA A 60 8.72 -11.37 0.51
CA ALA A 60 9.97 -10.92 -0.09
C ALA A 60 10.65 -9.85 0.76
N MET A 61 9.88 -8.88 1.28
CA MET A 61 10.42 -7.83 2.13
C MET A 61 10.99 -8.39 3.44
N ALA A 62 10.27 -9.31 4.09
CA ALA A 62 10.76 -9.99 5.29
C ALA A 62 12.07 -10.76 5.07
N ALA A 63 12.32 -11.26 3.85
CA ALA A 63 13.55 -11.95 3.50
C ALA A 63 14.70 -10.98 3.12
N ILE A 64 14.39 -9.87 2.44
CA ILE A 64 15.38 -8.91 1.91
C ILE A 64 15.79 -7.90 2.99
N ASP A 65 14.84 -7.39 3.76
CA ASP A 65 15.02 -6.41 4.83
C ASP A 65 14.12 -6.75 6.04
N PRO A 66 14.55 -7.69 6.91
CA PRO A 66 13.74 -8.15 8.04
C PRO A 66 13.41 -7.06 9.07
N GLY A 67 14.11 -5.92 9.04
CA GLY A 67 13.85 -4.78 9.93
C GLY A 67 12.79 -3.81 9.40
N PHE A 68 12.35 -3.98 8.16
CA PHE A 68 11.36 -3.12 7.54
C PHE A 68 9.94 -3.49 7.98
N ALA A 69 9.17 -2.49 8.40
CA ALA A 69 7.75 -2.67 8.74
C ALA A 69 6.93 -2.78 7.45
N VAL A 70 6.43 -4.00 7.19
CA VAL A 70 5.51 -4.30 6.08
C VAL A 70 4.10 -3.85 6.43
#